data_AF-A0A957M1Q2-F1
#
_entry.id   AF-A0A957M1Q2-F1
#
_cell.length_a   1.000
_cell.length_b   1.000
_cell.length_c   1.000
_cell.angle_alpha   90.00
_cell.angle_beta   90.00
_cell.angle_gamma   90.00
#
_symmetry.space_group_name_H-M   'P 1'
#
loop_
_entity.id
_entity.type
_entity.pdbx_description
1 polymer ?
#
loop_
_entity_poly.entity_id
_entity_poly.type
_entity_poly.pdbx_seq_one_letter_code
_entity_poly.pdbx_strand_id
1 'polypeptide(L)'
;MLNTNLSSLVKISVLGEISNPAMPGLPASPYFVSAEGNPLLVPAFGGLVYNVRIGDRALGWAGELIQPGVSIKHGSGNVNTALGVYACLGNRARVMSGAAQGAAGMVTGKSGRFAEHVICHFDAADMERMAPGDKVQVQAYGVGMKLTDFPDIELKSCSPELLEALSPDVNGDGKLVVPVKGVAPSVLAGAGAGLGSENGALNLQTSDPAAFAQAGLDDLRFGDIVAVTDWDSRYGHGYRRGSVVIGVVCQGGSFRSGYGPGIAVIMTSRNHSIEPVKSDGANLATLMEAAAA
;
A
#
# COMPACT_ATOMS: atom_id res chain seq x y z
N MET A 1 19.91 8.31 -14.04
CA MET A 1 19.13 8.78 -12.87
C MET A 1 18.05 9.70 -13.43
N LEU A 2 16.78 9.43 -13.12
CA LEU A 2 15.66 10.20 -13.64
C LEU A 2 15.71 11.64 -13.10
N ASN A 3 15.42 12.64 -13.93
CA ASN A 3 15.33 14.02 -13.45
C ASN A 3 14.05 14.20 -12.61
N THR A 4 14.21 14.80 -11.44
CA THR A 4 13.12 15.03 -10.49
C THR A 4 13.21 16.43 -9.90
N ASN A 5 12.11 16.88 -9.28
CA ASN A 5 12.09 18.08 -8.45
C ASN A 5 12.48 17.82 -6.98
N LEU A 6 13.28 16.78 -6.70
CA LEU A 6 13.60 16.31 -5.34
C LEU A 6 14.11 17.42 -4.41
N SER A 7 14.97 18.30 -4.93
CA SER A 7 15.56 19.42 -4.17
C SER A 7 14.53 20.44 -3.68
N SER A 8 13.32 20.45 -4.23
CA SER A 8 12.22 21.34 -3.84
C SER A 8 11.20 20.67 -2.92
N LEU A 9 11.35 19.38 -2.64
CA LEU A 9 10.40 18.66 -1.77
C LEU A 9 10.59 19.03 -0.31
N VAL A 10 9.47 19.09 0.40
CA VAL A 10 9.44 19.37 1.84
C VAL A 10 9.28 18.05 2.59
N LYS A 11 10.15 17.85 3.59
CA LYS A 11 10.04 16.77 4.57
C LYS A 11 9.34 17.31 5.83
N ILE A 12 8.24 16.68 6.24
CA ILE A 12 7.39 17.15 7.35
C ILE A 12 7.06 16.03 8.32
N SER A 13 6.84 16.35 9.60
CA SER A 13 6.37 15.38 10.58
C SER A 13 4.86 15.19 10.49
N VAL A 14 4.41 13.94 10.41
CA VAL A 14 3.02 13.55 10.68
C VAL A 14 3.00 12.50 11.79
N LEU A 15 1.97 12.55 12.63
CA LEU A 15 1.85 11.71 13.82
C LEU A 15 0.57 10.86 13.74
N GLY A 16 0.70 9.59 14.04
CA GLY A 16 -0.41 8.71 14.40
C GLY A 16 -0.17 8.06 15.76
N GLU A 17 -1.18 7.32 16.20
CA GLU A 17 -1.10 6.36 17.31
C GLU A 17 -1.39 4.96 16.75
N ILE A 18 -0.78 3.95 17.34
CA ILE A 18 -1.06 2.55 17.01
C ILE A 18 -2.55 2.32 17.22
N SER A 19 -3.26 1.93 16.16
CA SER A 19 -4.70 1.75 16.21
C SER A 19 -5.05 0.54 17.05
N ASN A 20 -6.25 0.54 17.62
CA ASN A 20 -6.83 -0.66 18.21
C ASN A 20 -7.84 -1.25 17.20
N PRO A 21 -7.83 -2.56 16.93
CA PRO A 21 -8.90 -3.18 16.15
C PRO A 21 -10.26 -2.90 16.80
N ALA A 22 -11.28 -2.64 15.99
CA ALA A 22 -12.61 -2.33 16.46
C ALA A 22 -13.65 -3.13 15.68
N MET A 23 -14.68 -3.60 16.38
CA MET A 23 -15.86 -4.19 15.77
C MET A 23 -16.91 -3.11 15.53
N PRO A 24 -17.81 -3.32 14.55
CA PRO A 24 -18.97 -2.46 14.37
C PRO A 24 -19.77 -2.33 15.67
N GLY A 25 -20.21 -1.10 16.00
CA GLY A 25 -21.08 -0.87 17.15
C GLY A 25 -22.48 -1.43 16.94
N LEU A 26 -23.18 -1.80 18.02
CA LEU A 26 -24.56 -2.31 17.94
C LEU A 26 -25.48 -1.24 17.30
N PRO A 27 -26.40 -1.62 16.41
CA PRO A 27 -26.87 -2.99 16.11
C PRO A 27 -26.14 -3.70 14.95
N ALA A 28 -24.95 -3.25 14.54
CA ALA A 28 -24.24 -3.86 13.42
C ALA A 28 -23.69 -5.27 13.75
N SER A 29 -23.64 -6.13 12.73
CA SER A 29 -23.16 -7.51 12.84
C SER A 29 -21.63 -7.59 12.97
N PRO A 30 -21.09 -8.48 13.82
CA PRO A 30 -19.66 -8.76 13.86
C PRO A 30 -19.19 -9.65 12.70
N TYR A 31 -20.11 -10.22 11.92
CA TYR A 31 -19.80 -11.13 10.82
C TYR A 31 -19.55 -10.39 9.51
N PHE A 32 -18.50 -10.79 8.80
CA PHE A 32 -18.37 -10.53 7.37
C PHE A 32 -19.19 -11.55 6.59
N VAL A 33 -19.68 -11.18 5.39
CA VAL A 33 -20.41 -12.10 4.51
C VAL A 33 -19.54 -12.38 3.29
N SER A 34 -19.19 -13.65 3.07
CA SER A 34 -18.36 -14.06 1.93
C SER A 34 -19.09 -13.87 0.59
N ALA A 35 -18.37 -13.98 -0.52
CA ALA A 35 -18.93 -13.94 -1.87
C ALA A 35 -20.01 -15.01 -2.11
N GLU A 36 -19.92 -16.14 -1.42
CA GLU A 36 -20.86 -17.26 -1.43
C GLU A 36 -22.03 -17.07 -0.46
N GLY A 37 -22.08 -15.95 0.28
CA GLY A 37 -23.15 -15.65 1.22
C GLY A 37 -22.98 -16.27 2.61
N ASN A 38 -21.78 -16.76 2.95
CA ASN A 38 -21.52 -17.38 4.25
C ASN A 38 -21.05 -16.35 5.29
N PRO A 39 -21.61 -16.34 6.51
CA PRO A 39 -21.13 -15.47 7.58
C PRO A 39 -19.79 -15.97 8.15
N LEU A 40 -18.85 -15.04 8.38
CA LEU A 40 -17.50 -15.32 8.87
C LEU A 40 -17.16 -14.39 10.04
N LEU A 41 -16.60 -14.97 11.11
CA LEU A 41 -16.04 -14.23 12.24
C LEU A 41 -14.54 -14.49 12.27
N VAL A 42 -13.77 -13.50 11.83
CA VAL A 42 -12.32 -13.55 11.72
C VAL A 42 -11.69 -12.21 12.12
N PRO A 43 -10.42 -12.18 12.54
CA PRO A 43 -9.68 -10.93 12.69
C PRO A 43 -9.68 -10.11 11.39
N ALA A 44 -9.67 -8.79 11.53
CA ALA A 44 -9.63 -7.85 10.41
C ALA A 44 -8.48 -6.84 10.56
N PHE A 45 -8.42 -5.88 9.63
CA PHE A 45 -7.47 -4.77 9.61
C PHE A 45 -7.31 -4.01 10.95
N GLY A 46 -6.14 -3.38 11.13
CA GLY A 46 -5.81 -2.56 12.30
C GLY A 46 -4.97 -3.27 13.35
N GLY A 47 -4.46 -2.51 14.32
CA GLY A 47 -3.70 -3.06 15.43
C GLY A 47 -2.26 -3.46 15.12
N LEU A 48 -1.74 -4.29 16.03
CA LEU A 48 -0.47 -4.99 15.95
C LEU A 48 -0.75 -6.42 15.48
N VAL A 49 -0.32 -6.74 14.25
CA VAL A 49 -0.41 -8.09 13.69
C VAL A 49 0.95 -8.77 13.83
N TYR A 50 1.09 -9.59 14.88
CA TYR A 50 2.38 -10.14 15.31
C TYR A 50 2.96 -11.23 14.39
N ASN A 51 2.10 -11.96 13.68
CA ASN A 51 2.48 -13.16 12.91
C ASN A 51 2.35 -13.00 11.39
N VAL A 52 2.07 -11.79 10.89
CA VAL A 52 2.01 -11.49 9.46
C VAL A 52 2.85 -10.25 9.18
N ARG A 53 3.81 -10.38 8.28
CA ARG A 53 4.84 -9.37 7.99
C ARG A 53 4.90 -9.06 6.50
N ILE A 54 5.59 -7.97 6.18
CA ILE A 54 6.00 -7.72 4.79
C ILE A 54 6.83 -8.91 4.29
N GLY A 55 6.61 -9.34 3.06
CA GLY A 55 7.18 -10.56 2.47
C GLY A 55 6.35 -11.83 2.67
N ASP A 56 5.43 -11.88 3.64
CA ASP A 56 4.51 -13.03 3.78
C ASP A 56 3.46 -13.04 2.68
N ARG A 57 2.81 -14.19 2.45
CA ARG A 57 1.72 -14.30 1.48
C ARG A 57 0.58 -13.34 1.85
N ALA A 58 0.04 -12.64 0.85
CA ALA A 58 -1.11 -11.76 1.03
C ALA A 58 -2.44 -12.53 1.13
N LEU A 59 -2.48 -13.76 0.62
CA LEU A 59 -3.65 -14.63 0.58
C LEU A 59 -3.49 -15.87 1.48
N GLY A 60 -4.62 -16.46 1.87
CA GLY A 60 -4.68 -17.75 2.59
C GLY A 60 -4.77 -17.64 4.11
N TRP A 61 -4.83 -16.43 4.66
CA TRP A 61 -5.06 -16.22 6.09
C TRP A 61 -6.54 -16.36 6.44
N ALA A 62 -6.83 -16.88 7.63
CA ALA A 62 -8.16 -16.79 8.24
C ALA A 62 -8.38 -15.37 8.81
N GLY A 63 -8.44 -14.37 7.92
CA GLY A 63 -8.54 -12.96 8.27
C GLY A 63 -9.02 -12.09 7.10
N GLU A 64 -9.61 -10.94 7.40
CA GLU A 64 -10.19 -10.02 6.41
C GLU A 64 -9.33 -8.76 6.27
N LEU A 65 -8.75 -8.56 5.09
CA LEU A 65 -7.93 -7.38 4.73
C LEU A 65 -6.83 -7.06 5.75
N ILE A 66 -6.17 -8.09 6.28
CA ILE A 66 -5.11 -7.98 7.29
C ILE A 66 -4.04 -6.98 6.86
N GLN A 67 -3.57 -6.17 7.81
CA GLN A 67 -2.52 -5.17 7.63
C GLN A 67 -1.26 -5.67 8.35
N PRO A 68 -0.18 -6.00 7.64
CA PRO A 68 0.99 -6.62 8.25
C PRO A 68 1.74 -5.63 9.16
N GLY A 69 2.21 -6.09 10.32
CA GLY A 69 2.96 -5.26 11.25
C GLY A 69 2.06 -4.33 12.08
N VAL A 70 2.25 -3.02 11.93
CA VAL A 70 1.68 -2.00 12.81
C VAL A 70 0.79 -1.05 12.01
N SER A 71 -0.48 -0.96 12.40
CA SER A 71 -1.41 0.01 11.83
C SER A 71 -1.49 1.26 12.70
N ILE A 72 -1.32 2.44 12.12
CA ILE A 72 -1.41 3.72 12.84
C ILE A 72 -2.49 4.61 12.25
N LYS A 73 -3.13 5.40 13.09
CA LYS A 73 -4.09 6.44 12.69
C LYS A 73 -4.08 7.58 13.69
N HIS A 74 -4.70 8.70 13.34
CA HIS A 74 -4.94 9.78 14.30
C HIS A 74 -6.43 9.87 14.65
N GLY A 75 -6.78 10.17 15.90
CA GLY A 75 -8.18 10.25 16.34
C GLY A 75 -8.98 11.41 15.73
N SER A 76 -8.31 12.52 15.40
CA SER A 76 -8.90 13.64 14.66
C SER A 76 -8.87 13.39 13.15
N GLY A 77 -10.03 13.44 12.49
CA GLY A 77 -10.20 13.11 11.07
C GLY A 77 -9.31 13.91 10.12
N ASN A 78 -9.27 15.24 10.24
CA ASN A 78 -8.45 16.08 9.35
C ASN A 78 -6.95 15.80 9.51
N VAL A 79 -6.52 15.52 10.74
CA VAL A 79 -5.12 15.14 11.02
C VAL A 79 -4.82 13.75 10.48
N ASN A 80 -5.77 12.81 10.57
CA ASN A 80 -5.64 11.48 10.00
C ASN A 80 -5.58 11.52 8.46
N THR A 81 -6.36 12.39 7.83
CA THR A 81 -6.25 12.65 6.39
C THR A 81 -4.86 13.13 6.02
N ALA A 82 -4.29 14.09 6.77
CA ALA A 82 -2.92 14.56 6.53
C ALA A 82 -1.88 13.45 6.73
N LEU A 83 -2.02 12.62 7.77
CA LEU A 83 -1.19 11.42 7.98
C LEU A 83 -1.26 10.47 6.78
N GLY A 84 -2.47 10.12 6.36
CA GLY A 84 -2.71 9.19 5.24
C GLY A 84 -2.24 9.73 3.89
N VAL A 85 -2.31 11.04 3.65
CA VAL A 85 -1.84 11.66 2.41
C VAL A 85 -0.32 11.83 2.41
N TYR A 86 0.25 12.40 3.47
CA TYR A 86 1.68 12.78 3.48
C TYR A 86 2.64 11.63 3.74
N ALA A 87 2.24 10.59 4.48
CA ALA A 87 3.10 9.42 4.65
C ALA A 87 3.25 8.67 3.33
N CYS A 88 4.47 8.57 2.80
CA CYS A 88 4.76 7.77 1.62
C CYS A 88 5.38 6.43 2.00
N LEU A 89 5.18 5.40 1.18
CA LEU A 89 5.85 4.12 1.34
C LEU A 89 7.36 4.32 1.22
N GLY A 90 8.11 3.67 2.10
CA GLY A 90 9.55 3.89 2.28
C GLY A 90 9.91 5.00 3.26
N ASN A 91 8.97 5.84 3.71
CA ASN A 91 9.27 6.84 4.74
C ASN A 91 9.60 6.19 6.07
N ARG A 92 10.54 6.80 6.80
CA ARG A 92 10.92 6.40 8.14
C ARG A 92 9.79 6.66 9.14
N ALA A 93 9.44 5.63 9.91
CA ALA A 93 8.57 5.70 11.07
C ALA A 93 9.38 5.54 12.35
N ARG A 94 8.99 6.24 13.43
CA ARG A 94 9.65 6.13 14.73
C ARG A 94 8.62 6.11 15.85
N VAL A 95 8.77 5.17 16.78
CA VAL A 95 7.95 5.11 17.99
C VAL A 95 8.39 6.22 18.96
N MET A 96 7.42 7.00 19.45
CA MET A 96 7.64 8.22 20.24
C MET A 96 7.19 8.08 21.70
N SER A 97 6.52 6.99 22.07
CA SER A 97 6.08 6.71 23.44
C SER A 97 6.07 5.21 23.72
N GLY A 98 5.79 4.82 24.97
CA GLY A 98 5.67 3.42 25.35
C GLY A 98 7.01 2.72 25.53
N ALA A 99 6.96 1.40 25.76
CA ALA A 99 8.15 0.60 26.06
C ALA A 99 9.05 0.35 24.82
N ALA A 100 8.54 0.63 23.62
CA ALA A 100 9.29 0.60 22.36
C ALA A 100 9.77 1.98 21.90
N GLN A 101 9.69 3.04 22.73
CA GLN A 101 10.12 4.38 22.34
C GLN A 101 11.54 4.38 21.76
N GLY A 102 11.70 5.01 20.60
CA GLY A 102 12.95 5.07 19.86
C GLY A 102 13.08 4.04 18.75
N ALA A 103 12.28 2.96 18.77
CA ALA A 103 12.22 1.97 17.70
C ALA A 103 12.00 2.64 16.34
N ALA A 104 12.75 2.19 15.34
CA ALA A 104 12.69 2.70 13.98
C ALA A 104 12.03 1.66 13.07
N GLY A 105 11.27 2.15 12.10
CA GLY A 105 10.57 1.33 11.14
C GLY A 105 10.33 2.10 9.85
N MET A 106 9.45 1.57 9.02
CA MET A 106 9.17 2.08 7.68
C MET A 106 7.70 2.00 7.35
N VAL A 107 7.16 3.00 6.66
CA VAL A 107 5.82 2.95 6.08
C VAL A 107 5.81 1.94 4.92
N THR A 108 4.94 0.95 4.99
CA THR A 108 4.81 -0.14 4.01
C THR A 108 3.47 -0.13 3.27
N GLY A 109 2.53 0.70 3.71
CA GLY A 109 1.23 0.74 3.05
C GLY A 109 0.24 1.74 3.62
N LYS A 110 -0.94 1.70 3.04
CA LYS A 110 -2.10 2.50 3.43
C LYS A 110 -3.36 1.67 3.30
N SER A 111 -4.37 2.04 4.06
CA SER A 111 -5.71 1.49 3.90
C SER A 111 -6.70 2.63 3.78
N GLY A 112 -7.63 2.47 2.84
CA GLY A 112 -8.60 3.51 2.52
C GLY A 112 -9.80 3.49 3.46
N ARG A 113 -10.93 3.89 2.87
CA ARG A 113 -12.25 3.93 3.50
C ARG A 113 -12.48 2.70 4.41
N PHE A 114 -13.09 2.93 5.56
CA PHE A 114 -13.32 2.00 6.70
C PHE A 114 -12.21 1.98 7.77
N ALA A 115 -10.94 2.05 7.39
CA ALA A 115 -9.83 1.99 8.34
C ALA A 115 -9.05 3.31 8.40
N GLU A 116 -8.69 3.86 7.24
CA GLU A 116 -7.90 5.08 7.10
C GLU A 116 -6.57 5.00 7.88
N HIS A 117 -5.94 3.82 7.88
CA HIS A 117 -4.65 3.58 8.55
C HIS A 117 -3.48 3.77 7.59
N VAL A 118 -2.37 4.28 8.12
CA VAL A 118 -1.03 4.07 7.57
C VAL A 118 -0.47 2.79 8.17
N ILE A 119 0.18 1.96 7.35
CA ILE A 119 0.71 0.66 7.75
C ILE A 119 2.23 0.77 7.80
N CYS A 120 2.82 0.31 8.90
CA CYS A 120 4.25 0.40 9.18
C CYS A 120 4.82 -0.96 9.53
N HIS A 121 6.05 -1.20 9.08
CA HIS A 121 6.87 -2.32 9.50
C HIS A 121 7.88 -1.88 10.57
N PHE A 122 8.02 -2.71 11.59
CA PHE A 122 9.02 -2.63 12.66
C PHE A 122 9.55 -4.02 12.96
N ASP A 123 10.71 -4.10 13.59
CA ASP A 123 11.28 -5.36 14.06
C ASP A 123 10.36 -6.05 15.06
N ALA A 124 10.33 -7.38 15.02
CA ALA A 124 9.47 -8.19 15.87
C ALA A 124 9.69 -7.91 17.37
N ALA A 125 10.96 -7.80 17.78
CA ALA A 125 11.33 -7.52 19.17
C ALA A 125 10.88 -6.13 19.66
N ASP A 126 10.71 -5.18 18.74
CA ASP A 126 10.15 -3.87 19.04
C ASP A 126 8.63 -3.96 19.16
N MET A 127 7.97 -4.68 18.25
CA MET A 127 6.52 -4.87 18.26
C MET A 127 6.00 -5.53 19.56
N GLU A 128 6.75 -6.48 20.13
CA GLU A 128 6.41 -7.10 21.43
C GLU A 128 6.39 -6.10 22.60
N ARG A 129 6.98 -4.92 22.43
CA ARG A 129 7.05 -3.84 23.42
C ARG A 129 6.12 -2.67 23.09
N MET A 130 5.37 -2.76 21.99
CA MET A 130 4.39 -1.76 21.57
C MET A 130 3.01 -2.08 22.13
N ALA A 131 2.18 -1.05 22.27
CA ALA A 131 0.77 -1.19 22.59
C ALA A 131 -0.10 -0.25 21.74
N PRO A 132 -1.39 -0.58 21.51
CA PRO A 132 -2.35 0.39 20.98
C PRO A 132 -2.33 1.70 21.78
N GLY A 133 -2.36 2.83 21.06
CA GLY A 133 -2.21 4.17 21.63
C GLY A 133 -0.76 4.69 21.67
N ASP A 134 0.25 3.85 21.47
CA ASP A 134 1.62 4.34 21.33
C ASP A 134 1.76 5.26 20.11
N LYS A 135 2.44 6.39 20.31
CA LYS A 135 2.62 7.41 19.29
C LYS A 135 3.69 6.98 18.30
N VAL A 136 3.40 7.11 17.01
CA VAL A 136 4.34 6.83 15.92
C VAL A 136 4.42 8.06 15.02
N GLN A 137 5.62 8.62 14.91
CA GLN A 137 5.90 9.75 14.03
C GLN A 137 6.50 9.25 12.71
N VAL A 138 5.95 9.71 11.60
CA VAL A 138 6.50 9.51 10.26
C VAL A 138 7.19 10.79 9.82
N GLN A 139 8.42 10.65 9.31
CA GLN A 139 9.08 11.73 8.57
C GLN A 139 8.58 11.69 7.12
N ALA A 140 7.41 12.29 6.89
CA ALA A 140 6.73 12.29 5.62
C ALA A 140 7.54 13.03 4.54
N TYR A 141 7.83 12.35 3.43
CA TYR A 141 8.62 12.88 2.33
C TYR A 141 8.28 12.16 1.02
N GLY A 142 7.87 12.91 -0.01
CA GLY A 142 7.57 12.36 -1.34
C GLY A 142 6.35 12.97 -2.02
N VAL A 143 5.36 13.47 -1.27
CA VAL A 143 4.21 14.17 -1.85
C VAL A 143 4.68 15.42 -2.62
N GLY A 144 4.22 15.55 -3.86
CA GLY A 144 4.63 16.61 -4.79
C GLY A 144 5.86 16.27 -5.64
N MET A 145 6.45 15.07 -5.46
CA MET A 145 7.52 14.58 -6.33
C MET A 145 7.01 14.40 -7.76
N LYS A 146 7.82 14.85 -8.72
CA LYS A 146 7.56 14.78 -10.16
C LYS A 146 8.77 14.24 -10.87
N LEU A 147 8.54 13.39 -11.86
CA LEU A 147 9.52 13.02 -12.87
C LEU A 147 9.48 14.09 -13.95
N THR A 148 10.46 14.98 -14.01
CA THR A 148 10.37 16.18 -14.88
C THR A 148 10.42 15.84 -16.36
N ASP A 149 11.05 14.72 -16.71
CA ASP A 149 11.11 14.20 -18.08
C ASP A 149 9.84 13.41 -18.46
N PHE A 150 9.00 13.06 -17.48
CA PHE A 150 7.79 12.26 -17.66
C PHE A 150 6.55 12.95 -17.05
N PRO A 151 6.10 14.09 -17.59
CA PRO A 151 5.04 14.89 -16.99
C PRO A 151 3.66 14.21 -16.94
N ASP A 152 3.44 13.18 -17.75
CA ASP A 152 2.21 12.37 -17.76
C ASP A 152 2.19 11.26 -16.68
N ILE A 153 3.33 11.05 -16.01
CA ILE A 153 3.48 10.08 -14.91
C ILE A 153 3.35 10.85 -13.58
N GLU A 154 2.35 10.50 -12.80
CA GLU A 154 2.17 11.03 -11.46
C GLU A 154 2.66 10.02 -10.42
N LEU A 155 3.51 10.51 -9.50
CA LEU A 155 3.88 9.79 -8.30
C LEU A 155 2.84 10.08 -7.21
N LYS A 156 2.52 9.05 -6.43
CA LYS A 156 1.56 9.13 -5.33
C LYS A 156 2.28 8.87 -4.02
N SER A 157 2.00 7.74 -3.37
CA SER A 157 2.56 7.37 -2.07
C SER A 157 4.02 6.89 -2.15
N CYS A 158 4.86 7.52 -2.96
CA CYS A 158 6.23 7.12 -3.26
C CYS A 158 7.22 8.05 -2.56
N SER A 159 8.07 7.50 -1.69
CA SER A 159 9.19 8.25 -1.12
C SER A 159 10.33 8.35 -2.13
N PRO A 160 11.21 9.36 -2.03
CA PRO A 160 12.42 9.43 -2.85
C PRO A 160 13.30 8.19 -2.70
N GLU A 161 13.42 7.67 -1.48
CA GLU A 161 14.16 6.45 -1.19
C GLU A 161 13.56 5.22 -1.91
N LEU A 162 12.23 5.11 -1.97
CA LEU A 162 11.56 4.06 -2.74
C LEU A 162 11.75 4.23 -4.25
N LEU A 163 11.65 5.46 -4.77
CA LEU A 163 11.88 5.70 -6.21
C LEU A 163 13.31 5.34 -6.61
N GLU A 164 14.29 5.67 -5.77
CA GLU A 164 15.69 5.30 -5.96
C GLU A 164 15.87 3.78 -5.90
N ALA A 165 15.33 3.11 -4.88
CA ALA A 165 15.40 1.65 -4.74
C ALA A 165 14.72 0.90 -5.91
N LEU A 166 13.60 1.43 -6.42
CA LEU A 166 12.90 0.89 -7.58
C LEU A 166 13.75 0.99 -8.87
N SER A 167 14.61 2.02 -8.94
CA SER A 167 15.50 2.31 -10.07
C SER A 167 14.86 2.09 -11.46
N PRO A 168 13.75 2.79 -11.79
CA PRO A 168 13.12 2.62 -13.10
C PRO A 168 14.05 3.05 -14.23
N ASP A 169 14.00 2.32 -15.35
CA ASP A 169 14.79 2.61 -16.55
C ASP A 169 13.94 3.25 -17.63
N VAL A 170 14.55 3.67 -18.74
CA VAL A 170 13.86 4.22 -19.91
C VAL A 170 14.18 3.36 -21.13
N ASN A 171 13.16 2.79 -21.75
CA ASN A 171 13.34 1.95 -22.93
C ASN A 171 13.62 2.77 -24.21
N GLY A 172 13.88 2.08 -25.32
CA GLY A 172 14.14 2.71 -26.62
C GLY A 172 12.96 3.52 -27.20
N ASP A 173 11.74 3.29 -26.71
CA ASP A 173 10.53 4.04 -27.09
C ASP A 173 10.29 5.27 -26.19
N GLY A 174 11.18 5.53 -25.22
CA GLY A 174 11.04 6.62 -24.25
C GLY A 174 9.98 6.37 -23.17
N LYS A 175 9.62 5.10 -22.89
CA LYS A 175 8.71 4.73 -21.79
C LYS A 175 9.50 4.43 -20.53
N LEU A 176 8.89 4.71 -19.37
CA LEU A 176 9.43 4.38 -18.07
C LEU A 176 9.20 2.89 -17.78
N VAL A 177 10.28 2.12 -17.71
CA VAL A 177 10.28 0.70 -17.40
C VAL A 177 10.27 0.52 -15.88
N VAL A 178 9.22 -0.12 -15.37
CA VAL A 178 9.05 -0.33 -13.92
C VAL A 178 9.02 -1.82 -13.61
N PRO A 179 9.92 -2.33 -12.74
CA PRO A 179 9.91 -3.73 -12.35
C PRO A 179 8.71 -4.04 -11.46
N VAL A 180 8.01 -5.14 -11.78
CA VAL A 180 6.83 -5.62 -11.04
C VAL A 180 6.89 -7.13 -10.86
N LYS A 181 6.25 -7.65 -9.81
CA LYS A 181 6.00 -9.09 -9.62
C LYS A 181 4.99 -9.61 -10.62
N GLY A 182 3.94 -8.83 -10.90
CA GLY A 182 2.84 -9.24 -11.75
C GLY A 182 2.06 -8.07 -12.36
N VAL A 183 1.27 -8.37 -13.39
CA VAL A 183 0.45 -7.40 -14.13
C VAL A 183 -0.99 -7.89 -14.10
N ALA A 184 -1.84 -7.19 -13.35
CA ALA A 184 -3.26 -7.47 -13.24
C ALA A 184 -4.03 -6.79 -14.40
N PRO A 185 -4.87 -7.52 -15.15
CA PRO A 185 -5.81 -6.89 -16.07
C PRO A 185 -6.86 -6.08 -15.30
N SER A 186 -7.43 -5.06 -15.96
CA SER A 186 -8.41 -4.15 -15.35
C SER A 186 -9.62 -4.84 -14.69
N VAL A 187 -10.03 -6.01 -15.19
CA VAL A 187 -11.13 -6.81 -14.63
C VAL A 187 -10.83 -7.35 -13.24
N LEU A 188 -9.56 -7.40 -12.81
CA LEU A 188 -9.18 -7.75 -11.45
C LEU A 188 -9.15 -6.55 -10.51
N ALA A 189 -9.36 -5.32 -10.98
CA ALA A 189 -9.52 -4.18 -10.07
C ALA A 189 -10.94 -4.17 -9.46
N GLY A 190 -11.03 -3.98 -8.15
CA GLY A 190 -12.29 -4.03 -7.40
C GLY A 190 -12.46 -2.85 -6.44
N ALA A 191 -12.67 -3.18 -5.16
CA ALA A 191 -12.91 -2.23 -4.09
C ALA A 191 -11.83 -1.14 -4.02
N GLY A 192 -12.24 0.10 -3.76
CA GLY A 192 -11.41 1.28 -3.98
C GLY A 192 -11.77 2.01 -5.27
N ALA A 193 -12.40 1.34 -6.24
CA ALA A 193 -12.91 2.00 -7.43
C ALA A 193 -13.90 3.13 -7.11
N GLY A 194 -13.73 4.27 -7.78
CA GLY A 194 -14.49 5.50 -7.54
C GLY A 194 -14.05 6.31 -6.31
N LEU A 195 -13.08 5.81 -5.51
CA LEU A 195 -12.52 6.55 -4.38
C LEU A 195 -11.24 7.31 -4.77
N GLY A 196 -10.80 8.23 -3.89
CA GLY A 196 -9.55 8.96 -4.06
C GLY A 196 -8.32 8.06 -3.91
N SER A 197 -7.25 8.41 -4.63
CA SER A 197 -6.01 7.62 -4.75
C SER A 197 -4.88 8.01 -3.79
N GLU A 198 -5.01 9.12 -3.06
CA GLU A 198 -3.92 9.70 -2.27
C GLU A 198 -3.69 9.00 -0.92
N ASN A 199 -4.75 8.44 -0.33
CA ASN A 199 -4.72 7.83 1.00
C ASN A 199 -5.40 6.46 1.10
N GLY A 200 -5.87 5.93 -0.03
CA GLY A 200 -6.63 4.67 -0.10
C GLY A 200 -5.89 3.57 -0.84
N ALA A 201 -6.42 2.36 -0.72
CA ALA A 201 -5.95 1.20 -1.48
C ALA A 201 -6.95 0.85 -2.58
N LEU A 202 -6.43 0.44 -3.73
CA LEU A 202 -7.19 -0.25 -4.77
C LEU A 202 -7.04 -1.75 -4.54
N ASN A 203 -8.12 -2.51 -4.49
CA ASN A 203 -8.08 -3.95 -4.24
C ASN A 203 -8.00 -4.71 -5.56
N LEU A 204 -7.20 -5.77 -5.58
CA LEU A 204 -7.22 -6.78 -6.63
C LEU A 204 -8.23 -7.85 -6.23
N GLN A 205 -9.40 -7.87 -6.85
CA GLN A 205 -10.48 -8.78 -6.47
C GLN A 205 -10.14 -10.24 -6.81
N THR A 206 -10.50 -11.15 -5.92
CA THR A 206 -10.18 -12.58 -6.01
C THR A 206 -11.40 -13.46 -6.29
N SER A 207 -12.52 -12.87 -6.72
CA SER A 207 -13.76 -13.60 -7.01
C SER A 207 -13.65 -14.57 -8.19
N ASP A 208 -12.64 -14.42 -9.05
CA ASP A 208 -12.26 -15.40 -10.08
C ASP A 208 -10.81 -15.87 -9.83
N PRO A 209 -10.62 -16.96 -9.06
CA PRO A 209 -9.29 -17.48 -8.78
C PRO A 209 -8.51 -17.93 -10.02
N ALA A 210 -9.21 -18.35 -11.09
CA ALA A 210 -8.57 -18.78 -12.33
C ALA A 210 -7.97 -17.58 -13.08
N ALA A 211 -8.71 -16.48 -13.19
CA ALA A 211 -8.19 -15.23 -13.76
C ALA A 211 -7.02 -14.67 -12.93
N PHE A 212 -7.10 -14.75 -11.60
CA PHE A 212 -6.03 -14.31 -10.71
C PHE A 212 -4.74 -15.13 -10.88
N ALA A 213 -4.86 -16.46 -10.98
CA ALA A 213 -3.74 -17.36 -11.25
C ALA A 213 -3.16 -17.17 -12.68
N GLN A 214 -4.01 -16.95 -13.69
CA GLN A 214 -3.55 -16.64 -15.06
C GLN A 214 -2.74 -15.34 -15.13
N ALA A 215 -3.05 -14.36 -14.28
CA ALA A 215 -2.25 -13.14 -14.12
C ALA A 215 -0.93 -13.37 -13.35
N GLY A 216 -0.75 -14.54 -12.76
CA GLY A 216 0.42 -14.92 -11.93
C GLY A 216 0.43 -14.23 -10.57
N LEU A 217 -0.75 -14.05 -9.96
CA LEU A 217 -0.93 -13.31 -8.71
C LEU A 217 -1.29 -14.20 -7.51
N ASP A 218 -1.48 -15.50 -7.71
CA ASP A 218 -1.88 -16.47 -6.68
C ASP A 218 -0.83 -16.68 -5.56
N ASP A 219 0.43 -16.32 -5.81
CA ASP A 219 1.51 -16.31 -4.83
C ASP A 219 1.83 -14.94 -4.23
N LEU A 220 1.02 -13.91 -4.50
CA LEU A 220 1.28 -12.53 -4.08
C LEU A 220 1.62 -12.42 -2.60
N ARG A 221 2.60 -11.56 -2.31
CA ARG A 221 3.12 -11.27 -0.99
C ARG A 221 2.91 -9.82 -0.63
N PHE A 222 2.82 -9.55 0.68
CA PHE A 222 2.90 -8.20 1.18
C PHE A 222 4.22 -7.56 0.75
N GLY A 223 4.16 -6.34 0.22
CA GLY A 223 5.29 -5.63 -0.35
C GLY A 223 5.47 -5.84 -1.85
N ASP A 224 4.82 -6.83 -2.49
CA ASP A 224 5.00 -7.05 -3.93
C ASP A 224 4.54 -5.82 -4.73
N ILE A 225 5.34 -5.43 -5.70
CA ILE A 225 5.01 -4.36 -6.63
C ILE A 225 4.24 -4.97 -7.79
N VAL A 226 3.07 -4.43 -8.10
CA VAL A 226 2.22 -4.92 -9.19
C VAL A 226 1.77 -3.78 -10.08
N ALA A 227 1.48 -4.11 -11.32
CA ALA A 227 0.82 -3.21 -12.24
C ALA A 227 -0.67 -3.56 -12.39
N VAL A 228 -1.51 -2.56 -12.61
CA VAL A 228 -2.89 -2.72 -13.09
C VAL A 228 -3.01 -2.00 -14.42
N THR A 229 -3.39 -2.72 -15.48
CA THR A 229 -3.57 -2.13 -16.81
C THR A 229 -4.96 -1.50 -16.95
N ASP A 230 -5.07 -0.52 -17.85
CA ASP A 230 -6.29 0.21 -18.19
C ASP A 230 -6.97 0.87 -17.00
N TRP A 231 -6.15 1.44 -16.11
CA TRP A 231 -6.61 2.04 -14.86
C TRP A 231 -5.90 3.38 -14.61
N ASP A 232 -6.66 4.41 -14.28
CA ASP A 232 -6.17 5.77 -13.95
C ASP A 232 -6.35 6.00 -12.45
N SER A 233 -5.29 6.44 -11.78
CA SER A 233 -5.30 6.78 -10.36
C SER A 233 -4.66 8.14 -10.09
N ARG A 234 -4.72 9.07 -11.05
CA ARG A 234 -4.18 10.43 -10.86
C ARG A 234 -4.98 11.24 -9.83
N TYR A 235 -6.27 10.94 -9.66
CA TYR A 235 -7.10 11.63 -8.65
C TYR A 235 -8.01 10.62 -7.97
N GLY A 236 -9.00 10.16 -8.72
CA GLY A 236 -9.84 9.04 -8.36
C GLY A 236 -9.42 7.80 -9.11
N HIS A 237 -9.84 6.68 -8.56
CA HIS A 237 -9.68 5.36 -9.11
C HIS A 237 -10.73 5.08 -10.22
N GLY A 238 -10.35 4.94 -11.49
CA GLY A 238 -11.26 4.43 -12.53
C GLY A 238 -10.62 3.74 -13.74
N TYR A 239 -11.42 2.91 -14.44
CA TYR A 239 -11.02 2.32 -15.72
C TYR A 239 -10.76 3.40 -16.77
N ARG A 240 -9.62 3.31 -17.43
CA ARG A 240 -9.24 4.16 -18.55
C ARG A 240 -8.28 3.39 -19.44
N ARG A 241 -8.73 3.05 -20.65
CA ARG A 241 -7.90 2.33 -21.61
C ARG A 241 -6.55 3.01 -21.82
N GLY A 242 -5.50 2.21 -21.71
CA GLY A 242 -4.10 2.59 -21.89
C GLY A 242 -3.46 3.29 -20.71
N SER A 243 -4.19 3.57 -19.63
CA SER A 243 -3.59 4.01 -18.37
C SER A 243 -2.96 2.84 -17.63
N VAL A 244 -1.95 3.12 -16.81
CA VAL A 244 -1.27 2.11 -15.98
C VAL A 244 -1.18 2.63 -14.56
N VAL A 245 -1.38 1.74 -13.60
CA VAL A 245 -1.16 1.98 -12.17
C VAL A 245 -0.07 1.02 -11.70
N ILE A 246 0.88 1.52 -10.93
CA ILE A 246 1.83 0.71 -10.16
C ILE A 246 1.50 0.89 -8.68
N GLY A 247 1.38 -0.21 -7.96
CA GLY A 247 1.12 -0.20 -6.53
C GLY A 247 1.83 -1.30 -5.77
N VAL A 248 1.88 -1.15 -4.46
CA VAL A 248 2.51 -2.09 -3.52
C VAL A 248 1.42 -2.80 -2.74
N VAL A 249 1.43 -4.13 -2.73
CA VAL A 249 0.48 -4.95 -1.96
C VAL A 249 0.69 -4.70 -0.47
N CYS A 250 -0.30 -4.13 0.21
CA CYS A 250 -0.21 -3.75 1.61
C CYS A 250 -1.39 -4.20 2.48
N GLN A 251 -2.44 -4.77 1.88
CA GLN A 251 -3.54 -5.40 2.61
C GLN A 251 -3.76 -6.83 2.12
N GLY A 252 -4.14 -7.71 3.04
CA GLY A 252 -4.36 -9.13 2.75
C GLY A 252 -5.63 -9.38 1.94
N GLY A 253 -5.87 -10.65 1.66
CA GLY A 253 -7.08 -11.12 0.98
C GLY A 253 -8.37 -10.77 1.72
N SER A 254 -9.49 -10.99 1.03
CA SER A 254 -10.83 -10.78 1.56
C SER A 254 -11.73 -11.91 1.09
N PHE A 255 -12.71 -12.25 1.92
CA PHE A 255 -13.75 -13.22 1.57
C PHE A 255 -14.90 -12.59 0.79
N ARG A 256 -15.00 -11.26 0.79
CA ARG A 256 -16.11 -10.49 0.20
C ARG A 256 -15.95 -10.32 -1.31
N SER A 257 -17.07 -10.35 -2.03
CA SER A 257 -17.14 -10.02 -3.46
C SER A 257 -16.58 -8.63 -3.74
N GLY A 258 -15.76 -8.51 -4.78
CA GLY A 258 -15.16 -7.23 -5.17
C GLY A 258 -13.93 -6.81 -4.37
N TYR A 259 -13.53 -7.57 -3.35
CA TYR A 259 -12.34 -7.30 -2.54
C TYR A 259 -11.28 -8.39 -2.72
N GLY A 260 -10.08 -8.10 -2.24
CA GLY A 260 -8.91 -8.99 -2.25
C GLY A 260 -7.68 -8.20 -1.79
N PRO A 261 -6.45 -8.63 -2.11
CA PRO A 261 -5.25 -7.92 -1.71
C PRO A 261 -5.29 -6.44 -2.13
N GLY A 262 -5.09 -5.54 -1.17
CA GLY A 262 -5.11 -4.10 -1.39
C GLY A 262 -3.73 -3.58 -1.77
N ILE A 263 -3.66 -2.72 -2.79
CA ILE A 263 -2.44 -2.03 -3.22
C ILE A 263 -2.48 -0.54 -2.88
N ALA A 264 -1.40 -0.03 -2.29
CA ALA A 264 -1.15 1.40 -2.20
C ALA A 264 -0.51 1.88 -3.50
N VAL A 265 -1.14 2.84 -4.19
CA VAL A 265 -0.62 3.36 -5.46
C VAL A 265 0.63 4.22 -5.21
N ILE A 266 1.69 3.92 -5.95
CA ILE A 266 2.96 4.66 -5.90
C ILE A 266 3.21 5.46 -7.20
N MET A 267 2.64 5.01 -8.32
CA MET A 267 2.83 5.64 -9.63
C MET A 267 1.64 5.36 -10.54
N THR A 268 1.29 6.30 -11.41
CA THR A 268 0.25 6.09 -12.42
C THR A 268 0.48 6.98 -13.64
N SER A 269 0.06 6.52 -14.82
CA SER A 269 0.09 7.28 -16.06
C SER A 269 -1.28 7.29 -16.73
N ARG A 270 -1.61 8.40 -17.40
CA ARG A 270 -2.85 8.51 -18.18
C ARG A 270 -2.81 7.70 -19.49
N ASN A 271 -1.62 7.35 -19.93
CA ASN A 271 -1.27 6.74 -21.21
C ASN A 271 -0.24 5.61 -21.00
N HIS A 272 0.21 5.00 -22.10
CA HIS A 272 1.16 3.89 -22.11
C HIS A 272 2.63 4.31 -21.82
N SER A 273 2.83 5.40 -21.08
CA SER A 273 4.17 5.91 -20.74
C SER A 273 4.89 5.08 -19.67
N ILE A 274 4.18 4.20 -18.97
CA ILE A 274 4.76 3.20 -18.07
C ILE A 274 4.73 1.84 -18.75
N GLU A 275 5.86 1.16 -18.81
CA GLU A 275 6.00 -0.23 -19.21
C GLU A 275 6.32 -1.10 -17.98
N PRO A 276 5.34 -1.84 -17.43
CA PRO A 276 5.62 -2.77 -16.35
C PRO A 276 6.33 -4.02 -16.89
N VAL A 277 7.49 -4.35 -16.32
CA VAL A 277 8.28 -5.53 -16.69
C VAL A 277 8.36 -6.47 -15.49
N LYS A 278 8.07 -7.75 -15.72
CA LYS A 278 8.15 -8.75 -14.66
C LYS A 278 9.59 -8.93 -14.20
N SER A 279 9.84 -8.84 -12.91
CA SER A 279 11.15 -9.04 -12.29
C SER A 279 11.03 -9.85 -11.01
N ASP A 280 11.97 -10.78 -10.82
CA ASP A 280 12.21 -11.37 -9.51
C ASP A 280 12.66 -10.27 -8.53
N GLY A 281 12.29 -10.41 -7.26
CA GLY A 281 12.68 -9.44 -6.23
C GLY A 281 11.95 -8.09 -6.27
N ALA A 282 10.91 -7.93 -7.11
CA ALA A 282 10.04 -6.74 -7.13
C ALA A 282 9.11 -6.69 -5.89
N ASN A 283 9.72 -6.55 -4.72
CA ASN A 283 9.07 -6.45 -3.41
C ASN A 283 9.70 -5.31 -2.61
N LEU A 284 8.87 -4.49 -1.97
CA LEU A 284 9.28 -3.32 -1.20
C LEU A 284 10.33 -3.66 -0.13
N ALA A 285 10.21 -4.76 0.60
CA ALA A 285 11.21 -5.12 1.61
C ALA A 285 12.57 -5.41 0.97
N THR A 286 12.59 -6.24 -0.08
CA THR A 286 13.81 -6.58 -0.82
C THR A 286 14.51 -5.34 -1.38
N LEU A 287 13.74 -4.43 -1.99
CA LEU A 287 14.29 -3.21 -2.60
C LEU A 287 14.86 -2.26 -1.55
N MET A 288 14.16 -2.06 -0.44
CA MET A 288 14.58 -1.12 0.60
C MET A 288 15.76 -1.66 1.44
N GLU A 289 15.87 -2.97 1.62
CA GLU A 289 17.05 -3.60 2.22
C GLU A 289 18.28 -3.45 1.32
N ALA A 290 18.14 -3.73 0.02
CA ALA A 290 19.24 -3.61 -0.94
C ALA A 290 19.76 -2.17 -1.08
N ALA A 291 18.88 -1.17 -1.01
CA ALA A 291 19.26 0.24 -1.07
C ALA A 291 19.95 0.77 0.21
N ALA A 292 19.81 0.05 1.33
CA ALA A 292 20.44 0.40 2.60
C ALA A 292 21.85 -0.21 2.79
N ALA A 293 22.25 -1.14 1.90
CA ALA A 293 23.53 -1.84 1.92
C ALA A 293 24.61 -1.11 1.10
#